data_AF-A0A8H8A7B5-F1
#
_entry.id   AF-A0A8H8A7B5-F1
#
_cell.length_a   1.000
_cell.length_b   1.000
_cell.length_c   1.000
_cell.angle_alpha   90.00
_cell.angle_beta   90.00
_cell.angle_gamma   90.00
#
_symmetry.space_group_name_H-M   'P 1'
#
loop_
_entity.id
_entity.type
_entity.pdbx_description
1 polymer ?
#
loop_
_entity_poly.entity_id
_entity_poly.type
_entity_poly.pdbx_seq_one_letter_code
_entity_poly.pdbx_strand_id
1 'polypeptide(L)'
;MLRFFRLSITEWKPITGIFLPLSRDKWILEFEKYKTTPEFNYLNQNISLSDYQFIYSMEWGHRIFGRIIGTIFILPAAYFIIKKKVIPSIAKRIFFMGGLLGLQGFIGWWMVKSGLDYENFKEIGSVPRVSQYRLAIHLGTALSLYITMLWTGLDILKENKWITKTNEAKDLVLKELNSRPFQKLKKMVLTLNCLVFITMLSGSVYYQLNYQINSLGAFVAGLDAGLIYNTFPHMGKSLIPPKSELFSEKYSYNTSKSDIWWRNMLENPVTVQLNHRILATSTFFLTTIVFLYSRRMTFLKIASPKLKNIISTLMATVFMQVILGISTLVYLVPIPLATAHQTNSLIVLTSIIIAGNRLCIPKYFLKKCPIYQVISNSNKT
;
A
#
# COMPACT_ATOMS: atom_id res chain seq x y z
N MET A 1 -4.52 -21.05 -14.75
CA MET A 1 -4.85 -20.22 -13.58
C MET A 1 -3.72 -19.21 -13.38
N LEU A 2 -4.00 -17.91 -13.40
CA LEU A 2 -3.02 -16.82 -13.59
C LEU A 2 -1.96 -16.78 -12.47
N ARG A 3 -0.69 -16.97 -12.83
CA ARG A 3 0.51 -17.12 -11.98
C ARG A 3 1.38 -15.84 -12.00
N PHE A 4 1.57 -15.14 -10.89
CA PHE A 4 2.45 -13.96 -10.74
C PHE A 4 3.64 -14.27 -9.82
N PHE A 5 4.70 -14.83 -10.38
CA PHE A 5 5.98 -15.01 -9.69
C PHE A 5 6.92 -13.84 -10.00
N ARG A 6 7.80 -13.51 -9.05
CA ARG A 6 8.71 -12.33 -9.13
C ARG A 6 10.18 -12.70 -9.34
N LEU A 7 10.48 -13.98 -9.63
CA LEU A 7 11.84 -14.48 -9.87
C LEU A 7 11.97 -15.24 -11.20
N SER A 8 10.98 -15.10 -12.09
CA SER A 8 10.97 -15.73 -13.42
C SER A 8 11.95 -15.08 -14.41
N ILE A 9 12.30 -13.80 -14.17
CA ILE A 9 13.33 -13.06 -14.92
C ILE A 9 14.58 -12.91 -14.04
N THR A 10 15.59 -13.72 -14.33
CA THR A 10 16.84 -13.81 -13.55
C THR A 10 17.81 -12.67 -13.81
N GLU A 11 17.73 -12.05 -14.99
CA GLU A 11 18.67 -11.03 -15.42
C GLU A 11 18.09 -9.61 -15.28
N TRP A 12 18.92 -8.70 -14.78
CA TRP A 12 18.58 -7.28 -14.75
C TRP A 12 19.06 -6.59 -16.02
N LYS A 13 18.15 -6.47 -17.01
CA LYS A 13 18.37 -5.76 -18.28
C LYS A 13 17.49 -4.50 -18.36
N PRO A 14 17.98 -3.32 -17.95
CA PRO A 14 17.15 -2.11 -17.86
C PRO A 14 16.59 -1.66 -19.21
N ILE A 15 17.41 -1.74 -20.26
CA ILE A 15 17.10 -1.23 -21.61
C ILE A 15 16.66 -2.37 -22.54
N THR A 16 17.48 -3.42 -22.69
CA THR A 16 17.21 -4.53 -23.61
C THR A 16 16.08 -5.44 -23.14
N GLY A 17 15.78 -5.48 -21.84
CA GLY A 17 14.67 -6.22 -21.25
C GLY A 17 13.30 -5.56 -21.45
N ILE A 18 13.18 -4.63 -22.40
CA ILE A 18 11.90 -4.07 -22.83
C ILE A 18 11.17 -5.04 -23.77
N PHE A 19 11.89 -5.81 -24.57
CA PHE A 19 11.30 -6.72 -25.54
C PHE A 19 10.98 -8.08 -24.92
N LEU A 20 9.78 -8.58 -25.17
CA LEU A 20 9.40 -9.96 -24.85
C LEU A 20 10.15 -10.93 -25.79
N PRO A 21 10.48 -12.17 -25.38
CA PRO A 21 10.99 -13.16 -26.32
C PRO A 21 9.98 -13.41 -27.45
N LEU A 22 10.41 -13.18 -28.71
CA LEU A 22 9.54 -13.27 -29.90
C LEU A 22 9.62 -14.63 -30.60
N SER A 23 10.62 -15.45 -30.30
CA SER A 23 10.81 -16.78 -30.90
C SER A 23 10.80 -17.88 -29.85
N ARG A 24 10.44 -19.09 -30.27
CA ARG A 24 10.43 -20.28 -29.41
C ARG A 24 11.80 -20.58 -28.83
N ASP A 25 12.86 -20.42 -29.60
CA ASP A 25 14.23 -20.70 -29.14
C ASP A 25 14.67 -19.74 -28.02
N LYS A 26 14.28 -18.46 -28.11
CA LYS A 26 14.53 -17.48 -27.04
C LYS A 26 13.74 -17.81 -25.78
N TRP A 27 12.50 -18.28 -25.92
CA TRP A 27 11.70 -18.74 -24.79
C TRP A 27 12.32 -19.96 -24.10
N ILE A 28 12.84 -20.92 -24.87
CA ILE A 28 13.55 -22.08 -24.33
C ILE A 28 14.80 -21.62 -23.59
N LEU A 29 15.60 -20.70 -24.16
CA LEU A 29 16.81 -20.19 -23.53
C LEU A 29 16.54 -19.50 -22.19
N GLU A 30 15.51 -18.65 -22.10
CA GLU A 30 15.11 -18.02 -20.84
C GLU A 30 14.55 -19.06 -19.84
N PHE A 31 13.82 -20.08 -20.33
CA PHE A 31 13.34 -21.16 -19.48
C PHE A 31 14.49 -22.01 -18.91
N GLU A 32 15.53 -22.30 -19.69
CA GLU A 32 16.73 -22.99 -19.20
C GLU A 32 17.44 -22.20 -18.09
N LYS A 33 17.52 -20.87 -18.21
CA LYS A 33 18.03 -20.02 -17.12
C LYS A 33 17.14 -20.08 -15.88
N TYR A 34 15.82 -20.14 -16.07
CA TYR A 34 14.90 -20.25 -14.95
C TYR A 34 15.04 -21.61 -14.23
N LYS A 35 15.34 -22.69 -14.95
CA LYS A 35 15.61 -24.01 -14.35
C LYS A 35 16.80 -24.03 -13.41
N THR A 36 17.77 -23.12 -13.58
CA THR A 36 18.92 -23.00 -12.68
C THR A 36 18.63 -22.17 -11.43
N THR A 37 17.38 -21.77 -11.18
CA THR A 37 17.01 -20.97 -10.01
C THR A 37 16.60 -21.83 -8.82
N PRO A 38 16.76 -21.33 -7.58
CA PRO A 38 16.19 -21.99 -6.41
C PRO A 38 14.66 -22.18 -6.54
N GLU A 39 13.95 -21.20 -7.10
CA GLU A 39 12.49 -21.27 -7.24
C GLU A 39 12.05 -22.47 -8.11
N PHE A 40 12.72 -22.73 -9.24
CA PHE A 40 12.44 -23.92 -10.03
C PHE A 40 12.76 -25.20 -9.24
N ASN A 41 13.94 -25.28 -8.62
CA ASN A 41 14.43 -26.48 -7.96
C ASN A 41 13.61 -26.88 -6.72
N TYR A 42 13.04 -25.94 -5.97
CA TYR A 42 12.32 -26.26 -4.73
C TYR A 42 10.80 -26.20 -4.87
N LEU A 43 10.26 -25.43 -5.83
CA LEU A 43 8.82 -25.14 -5.90
C LEU A 43 8.19 -25.49 -7.24
N ASN A 44 8.90 -25.26 -8.35
CA ASN A 44 8.29 -25.24 -9.68
C ASN A 44 8.86 -26.33 -10.62
N GLN A 45 9.37 -27.45 -10.11
CA GLN A 45 10.01 -28.51 -10.91
C GLN A 45 9.11 -29.04 -12.05
N ASN A 46 7.79 -29.04 -11.86
CA ASN A 46 6.80 -29.59 -12.81
C ASN A 46 6.18 -28.54 -13.74
N ILE A 47 6.73 -27.32 -13.81
CA ILE A 47 6.16 -26.25 -14.64
C ILE A 47 6.42 -26.50 -16.14
N SER A 48 5.38 -26.35 -16.97
CA SER A 48 5.51 -26.43 -18.43
C SER A 48 6.09 -25.13 -19.01
N LEU A 49 6.56 -25.18 -20.27
CA LEU A 49 7.01 -23.96 -20.98
C LEU A 49 5.88 -22.92 -21.10
N SER A 50 4.64 -23.34 -21.36
CA SER A 50 3.49 -22.43 -21.44
C SER A 50 3.19 -21.76 -20.11
N ASP A 51 3.37 -22.49 -19.01
CA ASP A 51 3.22 -21.91 -17.68
C ASP A 51 4.34 -20.93 -17.34
N TYR A 52 5.58 -21.24 -17.76
CA TYR A 52 6.72 -20.34 -17.66
C TYR A 52 6.49 -19.04 -18.45
N GLN A 53 5.99 -19.14 -19.69
CA GLN A 53 5.66 -17.98 -20.51
C GLN A 53 4.65 -17.05 -19.84
N PHE A 54 3.64 -17.62 -19.17
CA PHE A 54 2.66 -16.85 -18.44
C PHE A 54 3.31 -16.04 -17.29
N ILE A 55 4.12 -16.69 -16.45
CA ILE A 55 4.74 -16.05 -15.27
C ILE A 55 5.73 -14.98 -15.68
N TYR A 56 6.54 -15.28 -16.70
CA TYR A 56 7.49 -14.35 -17.28
C TYR A 56 6.78 -13.11 -17.83
N SER A 57 5.66 -13.30 -18.55
CA SER A 57 4.91 -12.21 -19.15
C SER A 57 4.30 -11.29 -18.09
N MET A 58 3.83 -11.83 -16.98
CA MET A 58 3.31 -11.01 -15.87
C MET A 58 4.42 -10.19 -15.20
N GLU A 59 5.57 -10.82 -14.94
CA GLU A 59 6.71 -10.14 -14.32
C GLU A 59 7.29 -9.07 -15.25
N TRP A 60 7.46 -9.39 -16.54
CA TRP A 60 7.85 -8.46 -17.58
C TRP A 60 6.86 -7.29 -17.65
N GLY A 61 5.57 -7.58 -17.69
CA GLY A 61 4.52 -6.56 -17.73
C GLY A 61 4.63 -5.59 -16.56
N HIS A 62 4.77 -6.12 -15.33
CA HIS A 62 4.97 -5.29 -14.14
C HIS A 62 6.23 -4.39 -14.23
N ARG A 63 7.36 -4.94 -14.71
CA ARG A 63 8.61 -4.18 -14.92
C ARG A 63 8.43 -3.09 -15.99
N ILE A 64 7.72 -3.38 -17.08
CA ILE A 64 7.39 -2.41 -18.14
C ILE A 64 6.50 -1.29 -17.61
N PHE A 65 5.45 -1.62 -16.85
CA PHE A 65 4.60 -0.62 -16.20
C PHE A 65 5.42 0.31 -15.30
N GLY A 66 6.34 -0.24 -14.51
CA GLY A 66 7.26 0.56 -13.69
C GLY A 66 8.11 1.54 -14.52
N ARG A 67 8.65 1.09 -15.67
CA ARG A 67 9.42 1.95 -16.59
C ARG A 67 8.56 3.05 -17.21
N ILE A 68 7.36 2.70 -17.67
CA ILE A 68 6.41 3.66 -18.26
C ILE A 68 6.04 4.74 -17.25
N ILE A 69 5.73 4.36 -16.00
CA ILE A 69 5.46 5.31 -14.92
C ILE A 69 6.68 6.20 -14.66
N GLY A 70 7.87 5.61 -14.63
CA GLY A 70 9.16 6.31 -14.58
C GLY A 70 9.26 7.42 -15.62
N THR A 71 9.08 7.08 -16.89
CA THR A 71 9.18 8.01 -18.02
C THR A 71 8.10 9.09 -17.98
N ILE A 72 6.84 8.71 -17.75
CA ILE A 72 5.69 9.63 -17.66
C ILE A 72 5.84 10.60 -16.49
N PHE A 73 6.51 10.20 -15.41
CA PHE A 73 6.78 11.10 -14.29
C PHE A 73 8.01 12.00 -14.55
N ILE A 74 9.14 11.41 -14.93
CA ILE A 74 10.43 12.10 -15.01
C ILE A 74 10.46 13.13 -16.15
N LEU A 75 9.96 12.81 -17.35
CA LEU A 75 10.05 13.73 -18.49
C LEU A 75 9.26 15.03 -18.25
N PRO A 76 7.97 15.00 -17.84
CA PRO A 76 7.25 16.23 -17.53
C PRO A 76 7.83 16.95 -16.30
N ALA A 77 8.26 16.21 -15.28
CA ALA A 77 8.91 16.80 -14.09
C ALA A 77 10.16 17.61 -14.47
N ALA A 78 11.04 17.04 -15.29
CA ALA A 78 12.24 17.71 -15.79
C ALA A 78 11.87 18.94 -16.63
N TYR A 79 10.92 18.80 -17.56
CA TYR A 79 10.43 19.92 -18.37
C TYR A 79 9.94 21.10 -17.51
N PHE A 80 9.05 20.83 -16.53
CA PHE A 80 8.47 21.87 -15.69
C PHE A 80 9.50 22.55 -14.78
N ILE A 81 10.47 21.80 -14.25
CA ILE A 81 11.54 22.34 -13.41
C ILE A 81 12.51 23.19 -14.24
N ILE A 82 13.01 22.67 -15.36
CA ILE A 82 13.96 23.37 -16.23
C ILE A 82 13.35 24.66 -16.79
N LYS A 83 12.09 24.62 -17.22
CA LYS A 83 11.36 25.80 -17.70
C LYS A 83 10.88 26.74 -16.59
N LYS A 84 11.26 26.49 -15.32
CA LYS A 84 10.86 27.28 -14.14
C LYS A 84 9.33 27.50 -14.05
N LYS A 85 8.55 26.52 -14.51
CA LYS A 85 7.07 26.53 -14.51
C LYS A 85 6.47 26.02 -13.18
N VAL A 86 7.30 25.72 -12.19
CA VAL A 86 6.90 25.27 -10.86
C VAL A 86 7.55 26.11 -9.77
N ILE A 87 6.80 26.38 -8.70
CA ILE A 87 7.34 27.08 -7.53
C ILE A 87 8.35 26.19 -6.77
N PRO A 88 9.35 26.77 -6.07
CA PRO A 88 10.42 26.01 -5.42
C PRO A 88 9.93 24.96 -4.41
N SER A 89 8.84 25.24 -3.69
CA SER A 89 8.24 24.29 -2.74
C SER A 89 7.69 23.03 -3.44
N ILE A 90 7.08 23.19 -4.62
CA ILE A 90 6.57 22.09 -5.43
C ILE A 90 7.72 21.37 -6.12
N ALA A 91 8.75 22.09 -6.61
CA ALA A 91 9.95 21.48 -7.17
C ALA A 91 10.64 20.54 -6.15
N LYS A 92 10.75 20.94 -4.88
CA LYS A 92 11.26 20.08 -3.79
C LYS A 92 10.42 18.81 -3.60
N ARG A 93 9.08 18.92 -3.66
CA ARG A 93 8.19 17.75 -3.59
C ARG A 93 8.38 16.84 -4.80
N ILE A 94 8.51 17.39 -6.01
CA ILE A 94 8.76 16.62 -7.24
C ILE A 94 10.08 15.87 -7.14
N PHE A 95 11.15 16.52 -6.66
CA PHE A 95 12.44 15.87 -6.45
C PHE A 95 12.33 14.72 -5.44
N PHE A 96 11.64 14.94 -4.31
CA PHE A 96 11.39 13.89 -3.33
C PHE A 96 10.60 12.71 -3.92
N MET A 97 9.55 12.97 -4.69
CA MET A 97 8.77 11.94 -5.39
C MET A 97 9.62 11.18 -6.42
N GLY A 98 10.51 11.87 -7.15
CA GLY A 98 11.48 11.24 -8.05
C GLY A 98 12.46 10.34 -7.30
N GLY A 99 12.93 10.76 -6.12
CA GLY A 99 13.75 9.95 -5.23
C GLY A 99 13.03 8.69 -4.75
N LEU A 100 11.77 8.80 -4.34
CA LEU A 100 10.93 7.64 -3.96
C LEU A 100 10.71 6.68 -5.14
N LEU A 101 10.53 7.20 -6.35
CA LEU A 101 10.38 6.39 -7.57
C LEU A 101 11.68 5.65 -7.93
N GLY A 102 12.84 6.30 -7.78
CA GLY A 102 14.15 5.65 -7.92
C GLY A 102 14.36 4.57 -6.85
N LEU A 103 14.02 4.88 -5.59
CA LEU A 103 14.07 3.94 -4.47
C LEU A 103 13.16 2.72 -4.70
N GLN A 104 11.98 2.91 -5.30
CA GLN A 104 11.09 1.84 -5.72
C GLN A 104 11.77 0.87 -6.69
N GLY A 105 12.45 1.40 -7.72
CA GLY A 105 13.23 0.59 -8.65
C GLY A 105 14.38 -0.16 -7.97
N PHE A 106 15.09 0.50 -7.06
CA PHE A 106 16.16 -0.11 -6.27
C PHE A 106 15.66 -1.26 -5.38
N ILE A 107 14.57 -1.04 -4.63
CA ILE A 107 13.97 -2.07 -3.78
C ILE A 107 13.47 -3.23 -4.64
N GLY A 108 12.85 -2.96 -5.79
CA GLY A 108 12.40 -4.01 -6.72
C GLY A 108 13.57 -4.88 -7.22
N TRP A 109 14.70 -4.27 -7.57
CA TRP A 109 15.92 -5.01 -7.89
C TRP A 109 16.44 -5.82 -6.69
N TRP A 110 16.46 -5.25 -5.50
CA TRP A 110 16.91 -5.92 -4.27
C TRP A 110 16.05 -7.14 -3.95
N MET A 111 14.74 -7.06 -4.12
CA MET A 111 13.81 -8.19 -3.96
C MET A 111 14.15 -9.35 -4.89
N VAL A 112 14.44 -9.08 -6.17
CA VAL A 112 14.77 -10.10 -7.17
C VAL A 112 16.13 -10.72 -6.87
N LYS A 113 17.18 -9.89 -6.75
CA LYS A 113 18.55 -10.36 -6.52
C LYS A 113 18.63 -11.29 -5.31
N SER A 114 17.96 -10.90 -4.23
CA SER A 114 18.00 -11.65 -2.98
C SER A 114 17.13 -12.92 -2.96
N GLY A 115 16.18 -13.06 -3.89
CA GLY A 115 15.40 -14.29 -4.07
C GLY A 115 16.10 -15.35 -4.94
N LEU A 116 17.15 -14.97 -5.67
CA LEU A 116 17.92 -15.86 -6.56
C LEU A 116 19.17 -16.47 -5.88
N ASP A 117 19.53 -15.99 -4.70
CA ASP A 117 20.76 -16.35 -4.00
C ASP A 117 20.55 -17.59 -3.12
N TYR A 118 21.22 -18.69 -3.49
CA TYR A 118 21.14 -20.00 -2.83
C TYR A 118 21.59 -19.98 -1.37
N GLU A 119 22.49 -19.08 -0.98
CA GLU A 119 22.97 -18.96 0.41
C GLU A 119 21.83 -18.64 1.37
N ASN A 120 20.84 -17.85 0.91
CA ASN A 120 19.68 -17.48 1.72
C ASN A 120 18.70 -18.63 1.98
N PHE A 121 18.91 -19.80 1.34
CA PHE A 121 18.03 -20.96 1.43
C PHE A 121 18.70 -22.22 1.99
N LYS A 122 19.88 -22.06 2.62
CA LYS A 122 20.59 -23.18 3.27
C LYS A 122 20.03 -23.55 4.65
N GLU A 123 19.23 -22.67 5.27
CA GLU A 123 18.61 -22.94 6.56
C GLU A 123 17.40 -23.89 6.42
N ILE A 124 17.27 -24.83 7.35
CA ILE A 124 16.20 -25.83 7.38
C ILE A 124 14.83 -25.12 7.51
N GLY A 125 13.98 -25.24 6.49
CA GLY A 125 12.63 -24.65 6.45
C GLY A 125 12.54 -23.31 5.72
N SER A 126 13.64 -22.81 5.16
CA SER A 126 13.62 -21.64 4.27
C SER A 126 12.98 -21.98 2.92
N VAL A 127 12.08 -21.10 2.44
CA VAL A 127 11.40 -21.26 1.15
C VAL A 127 12.00 -20.23 0.18
N PRO A 128 12.37 -20.60 -1.06
CA PRO A 128 12.89 -19.67 -2.05
C PRO A 128 11.83 -18.69 -2.53
N ARG A 129 11.65 -17.62 -1.75
CA ARG A 129 10.71 -16.53 -1.99
C ARG A 129 11.28 -15.21 -1.51
N VAL A 130 10.73 -14.12 -2.03
CA VAL A 130 11.06 -12.77 -1.55
C VAL A 130 10.58 -12.63 -0.11
N SER A 131 11.49 -12.23 0.79
CA SER A 131 11.16 -11.98 2.20
C SER A 131 9.97 -11.02 2.36
N GLN A 132 9.05 -11.36 3.26
CA GLN A 132 7.91 -10.54 3.67
C GLN A 132 8.31 -9.13 4.08
N TYR A 133 9.50 -8.97 4.67
CA TYR A 133 10.04 -7.66 5.05
C TYR A 133 10.38 -6.80 3.83
N ARG A 134 11.02 -7.38 2.80
CA ARG A 134 11.37 -6.64 1.57
C ARG A 134 10.10 -6.27 0.81
N LEU A 135 9.14 -7.19 0.76
CA LEU A 135 7.84 -6.95 0.15
C LEU A 135 7.05 -5.85 0.88
N ALA A 136 7.11 -5.82 2.22
CA ALA A 136 6.55 -4.74 3.04
C ALA A 136 7.18 -3.38 2.77
N ILE A 137 8.52 -3.33 2.68
CA ILE A 137 9.25 -2.11 2.37
C ILE A 137 8.87 -1.60 0.97
N HIS A 138 8.80 -2.50 -0.02
CA HIS A 138 8.41 -2.16 -1.37
C HIS A 138 6.97 -1.64 -1.46
N LEU A 139 6.01 -2.33 -0.84
CA LEU A 139 4.63 -1.86 -0.81
C LEU A 139 4.49 -0.53 -0.05
N GLY A 140 5.13 -0.39 1.12
CA GLY A 140 5.06 0.81 1.93
C GLY A 140 5.65 2.04 1.23
N THR A 141 6.76 1.88 0.52
CA THR A 141 7.36 2.97 -0.25
C THR A 141 6.53 3.31 -1.50
N ALA A 142 5.89 2.32 -2.15
CA ALA A 142 4.95 2.55 -3.25
C ALA A 142 3.70 3.32 -2.79
N LEU A 143 3.11 2.92 -1.65
CA LEU A 143 1.98 3.62 -1.05
C LEU A 143 2.36 5.05 -0.60
N SER A 144 3.57 5.24 -0.06
CA SER A 144 4.07 6.57 0.32
C SER A 144 4.23 7.48 -0.90
N LEU A 145 4.76 6.96 -2.00
CA LEU A 145 4.84 7.68 -3.28
C LEU A 145 3.44 8.04 -3.78
N TYR A 146 2.52 7.08 -3.81
CA TYR A 146 1.13 7.29 -4.21
C TYR A 146 0.43 8.38 -3.39
N ILE A 147 0.52 8.31 -2.06
CA ILE A 147 -0.05 9.31 -1.14
C ILE A 147 0.54 10.69 -1.42
N THR A 148 1.86 10.78 -1.58
CA THR A 148 2.55 12.06 -1.80
C THR A 148 2.17 12.68 -3.14
N MET A 149 2.08 11.87 -4.21
CA MET A 149 1.64 12.30 -5.54
C MET A 149 0.21 12.81 -5.52
N LEU A 150 -0.72 11.99 -4.99
CA LEU A 150 -2.14 12.34 -4.91
C LEU A 150 -2.35 13.59 -4.06
N TRP A 151 -1.72 13.66 -2.88
CA TRP A 151 -1.82 14.81 -2.00
C TRP A 151 -1.28 16.09 -2.65
N THR A 152 -0.14 16.00 -3.34
CA THR A 152 0.45 17.16 -4.04
C THR A 152 -0.44 17.64 -5.19
N GLY A 153 -0.99 16.73 -6.00
CA GLY A 153 -1.92 17.10 -7.07
C GLY A 153 -3.20 17.75 -6.52
N LEU A 154 -3.77 17.18 -5.45
CA LEU A 154 -4.95 17.75 -4.79
C LEU A 154 -4.66 19.12 -4.18
N ASP A 155 -3.49 19.32 -3.57
CA ASP A 155 -3.07 20.61 -3.04
C ASP A 155 -2.99 21.67 -4.15
N ILE A 156 -2.37 21.37 -5.30
CA ILE A 156 -2.27 22.31 -6.43
C ILE A 156 -3.67 22.68 -6.96
N LEU A 157 -4.54 21.68 -7.17
CA LEU A 157 -5.91 21.91 -7.66
C LEU A 157 -6.75 22.70 -6.65
N LYS A 158 -6.53 22.47 -5.35
CA LYS A 158 -7.18 23.22 -4.28
C LYS A 158 -6.66 24.65 -4.27
N GLU A 159 -5.35 24.87 -4.29
CA GLU A 159 -4.73 26.20 -4.32
C GLU A 159 -5.28 27.05 -5.46
N ASN A 160 -5.36 26.50 -6.68
CA ASN A 160 -5.92 27.21 -7.83
C ASN A 160 -7.36 27.72 -7.59
N LYS A 161 -8.20 26.90 -6.95
CA LYS A 161 -9.59 27.27 -6.59
C LYS A 161 -9.69 28.31 -5.47
N TRP A 162 -8.66 28.42 -4.63
CA TRP A 162 -8.63 29.39 -3.54
C TRP A 162 -8.20 30.77 -4.02
N ILE A 163 -7.45 30.87 -5.13
CA ILE A 163 -7.06 32.15 -5.74
C ILE A 163 -8.31 32.98 -6.08
N THR A 164 -9.33 32.34 -6.64
CA THR A 164 -10.54 33.02 -7.16
C THR A 164 -11.56 33.40 -6.09
N LYS A 165 -11.35 33.05 -4.82
CA LYS A 165 -12.28 33.40 -3.72
C LYS A 165 -11.98 34.79 -3.14
N THR A 166 -13.02 35.51 -2.73
CA THR A 166 -12.89 36.79 -2.01
C THR A 166 -12.26 36.60 -0.63
N ASN A 167 -11.77 37.68 -0.02
CA ASN A 167 -11.11 37.61 1.30
C ASN A 167 -12.12 37.27 2.40
N GLU A 168 -13.34 37.80 2.35
CA GLU A 168 -14.40 37.51 3.32
C GLU A 168 -14.77 36.01 3.29
N ALA A 169 -14.90 35.45 2.09
CA ALA A 169 -15.17 34.02 1.92
C ALA A 169 -14.01 33.14 2.43
N LYS A 170 -12.76 33.62 2.35
CA LYS A 170 -11.60 32.93 2.92
C LYS A 170 -11.64 32.97 4.44
N ASP A 171 -11.94 34.12 5.04
CA ASP A 171 -11.93 34.30 6.50
C ASP A 171 -13.01 33.50 7.20
N LEU A 172 -14.22 33.47 6.64
CA LEU A 172 -15.31 32.62 7.13
C LEU A 172 -14.88 31.15 7.17
N VAL A 173 -14.30 30.66 6.07
CA VAL A 173 -13.83 29.27 5.99
C VAL A 173 -12.67 29.04 6.96
N LEU A 174 -11.70 29.94 7.09
CA LEU A 174 -10.58 29.81 8.03
C LEU A 174 -11.06 29.70 9.49
N LYS A 175 -12.04 30.53 9.88
CA LYS A 175 -12.63 30.48 11.21
C LYS A 175 -13.30 29.13 11.48
N GLU A 176 -14.04 28.60 10.52
CA GLU A 176 -14.68 27.29 10.63
C GLU A 176 -13.66 26.13 10.70
N LEU A 177 -12.62 26.17 9.87
CA LEU A 177 -11.57 25.15 9.83
C LEU A 177 -10.73 25.12 11.12
N ASN A 178 -10.65 26.25 11.85
CA ASN A 178 -9.99 26.33 13.14
C ASN A 178 -10.88 25.93 14.33
N SER A 179 -12.17 25.66 14.11
CA SER A 179 -13.09 25.24 15.17
C SER A 179 -12.70 23.89 15.80
N ARG A 180 -12.94 23.74 17.11
CA ARG A 180 -12.66 22.49 17.85
C ARG A 180 -13.28 21.24 17.19
N PRO A 181 -14.55 21.25 16.72
CA PRO A 181 -15.13 20.07 16.10
C PRO A 181 -14.45 19.70 14.77
N PHE A 182 -13.98 20.69 14.01
CA PHE A 182 -13.25 20.44 12.79
C PHE A 182 -11.86 19.85 13.03
N GLN A 183 -11.13 20.37 14.03
CA GLN A 183 -9.83 19.81 14.43
C GLN A 183 -9.98 18.37 14.94
N LYS A 184 -11.06 18.07 15.68
CA LYS A 184 -11.39 16.70 16.09
C LYS A 184 -11.62 15.79 14.88
N LEU A 185 -12.43 16.20 13.91
CA LEU A 185 -12.65 15.44 12.67
C LEU A 185 -11.34 15.22 11.90
N LYS A 186 -10.51 16.26 11.78
CA LYS A 186 -9.19 16.19 11.14
C LYS A 186 -8.27 15.19 11.82
N LYS A 187 -8.21 15.20 13.16
CA LYS A 187 -7.43 14.22 13.93
C LYS A 187 -7.94 12.81 13.71
N MET A 188 -9.26 12.60 13.73
CA MET A 188 -9.86 11.28 13.47
C MET A 188 -9.55 10.78 12.06
N VAL A 189 -9.64 11.64 11.04
CA VAL A 189 -9.29 11.30 9.65
C VAL A 189 -7.79 11.02 9.50
N LEU A 190 -6.91 11.75 10.20
CA LEU A 190 -5.49 11.45 10.23
C LEU A 190 -5.20 10.10 10.88
N THR A 191 -5.81 9.81 12.04
CA THR A 191 -5.70 8.50 12.70
C THR A 191 -6.19 7.38 11.79
N LEU A 192 -7.32 7.59 11.10
CA LEU A 192 -7.87 6.63 10.15
C LEU A 192 -6.95 6.42 8.94
N ASN A 193 -6.31 7.48 8.42
CA ASN A 193 -5.29 7.35 7.37
C ASN A 193 -4.13 6.45 7.82
N CYS A 194 -3.58 6.69 9.01
CA CYS A 194 -2.49 5.87 9.55
C CYS A 194 -2.94 4.42 9.75
N LEU A 195 -4.15 4.21 10.27
CA LEU A 195 -4.69 2.88 10.49
C LEU A 195 -4.92 2.11 9.19
N VAL A 196 -5.47 2.75 8.15
CA VAL A 196 -5.63 2.15 6.82
C VAL A 196 -4.27 1.79 6.23
N PHE A 197 -3.28 2.69 6.33
CA PHE A 197 -1.92 2.44 5.84
C PHE A 197 -1.29 1.20 6.53
N ILE A 198 -1.38 1.12 7.86
CA ILE A 198 -0.88 -0.03 8.62
C ILE A 198 -1.67 -1.30 8.28
N THR A 199 -2.99 -1.21 8.09
CA THR A 199 -3.84 -2.34 7.71
C THR A 199 -3.49 -2.88 6.33
N MET A 200 -3.13 -2.01 5.37
CA MET A 200 -2.66 -2.40 4.04
C MET A 200 -1.28 -3.07 4.08
N LEU A 201 -0.43 -2.69 5.04
CA LEU A 201 0.84 -3.37 5.27
C LEU A 201 0.67 -4.72 5.98
N SER A 202 -0.27 -4.84 6.93
CA SER A 202 -0.53 -6.13 7.59
C SER A 202 -1.25 -7.10 6.64
N GLY A 203 -2.26 -6.61 5.94
CA GLY A 203 -3.14 -7.34 5.05
C GLY A 203 -2.51 -7.59 3.71
N SER A 204 -1.97 -8.76 3.53
CA SER A 204 -1.69 -9.26 2.20
C SER A 204 -2.21 -10.68 2.12
N VAL A 205 -2.79 -11.06 1.02
CA VAL A 205 -3.52 -12.32 0.91
C VAL A 205 -2.76 -13.23 -0.06
N TYR A 206 -2.54 -14.50 0.33
CA TYR A 206 -1.83 -15.54 -0.42
C TYR A 206 -2.67 -16.81 -0.58
N TYR A 207 -2.47 -17.50 -1.70
CA TYR A 207 -3.08 -18.79 -2.02
C TYR A 207 -2.02 -19.91 -1.97
N GLN A 208 -2.18 -20.87 -1.05
CA GLN A 208 -1.55 -22.20 -1.06
C GLN A 208 -2.66 -23.17 -1.40
N LEU A 209 -2.59 -23.76 -2.58
CA LEU A 209 -3.14 -25.09 -2.81
C LEU A 209 -2.19 -25.74 -3.80
N ASN A 210 -1.55 -26.82 -3.37
CA ASN A 210 -0.63 -27.66 -4.17
C ASN A 210 0.65 -26.97 -4.69
N TYR A 211 1.62 -26.67 -3.79
CA TYR A 211 2.99 -26.28 -4.18
C TYR A 211 3.07 -25.09 -5.18
N GLN A 212 2.43 -23.96 -4.89
CA GLN A 212 2.43 -22.83 -5.84
C GLN A 212 2.37 -21.46 -5.15
N ILE A 213 3.31 -20.57 -5.49
CA ILE A 213 3.54 -19.26 -4.83
C ILE A 213 2.98 -18.10 -5.66
N ASN A 214 2.23 -17.16 -5.07
CA ASN A 214 1.95 -15.84 -5.70
C ASN A 214 1.87 -14.74 -4.62
N SER A 215 2.70 -13.69 -4.71
CA SER A 215 2.75 -12.62 -3.68
C SER A 215 2.60 -11.20 -4.26
N LEU A 216 1.49 -10.54 -3.91
CA LEU A 216 1.29 -9.10 -4.07
C LEU A 216 0.88 -8.47 -2.72
N GLY A 217 1.78 -8.52 -1.73
CA GLY A 217 1.66 -7.74 -0.50
C GLY A 217 2.51 -8.26 0.65
N ALA A 218 2.68 -7.43 1.68
CA ALA A 218 3.72 -7.51 2.71
C ALA A 218 3.72 -8.75 3.64
N PHE A 219 2.88 -8.78 4.69
CA PHE A 219 2.97 -9.79 5.76
C PHE A 219 2.02 -10.99 5.64
N VAL A 220 0.68 -10.83 5.72
CA VAL A 220 -0.27 -11.98 5.65
C VAL A 220 -0.10 -12.81 4.34
N ALA A 221 0.40 -12.24 3.23
CA ALA A 221 0.66 -12.93 1.96
C ALA A 221 2.07 -13.49 1.87
N GLY A 222 3.05 -12.81 2.48
CA GLY A 222 4.41 -13.34 2.53
C GLY A 222 4.52 -14.60 3.41
N LEU A 223 3.50 -14.83 4.25
CA LEU A 223 3.44 -15.89 5.25
C LEU A 223 2.29 -16.87 5.06
N ASP A 224 1.51 -16.73 3.99
CA ASP A 224 0.43 -17.66 3.66
C ASP A 224 -0.70 -17.71 4.71
N ALA A 225 -0.78 -16.65 5.52
CA ALA A 225 -1.61 -16.57 6.72
C ALA A 225 -3.12 -16.52 6.44
N GLY A 226 -3.51 -16.25 5.19
CA GLY A 226 -4.92 -16.24 4.76
C GLY A 226 -5.60 -17.62 4.79
N LEU A 227 -4.85 -18.70 4.98
CA LEU A 227 -5.32 -20.10 4.82
C LEU A 227 -5.33 -20.90 6.12
N ILE A 228 -4.98 -20.27 7.24
CA ILE A 228 -4.91 -20.94 8.53
C ILE A 228 -6.31 -21.08 9.12
N TYR A 229 -6.95 -19.93 9.37
CA TYR A 229 -8.29 -19.85 9.91
C TYR A 229 -9.21 -19.27 8.85
N ASN A 230 -10.04 -20.08 8.21
CA ASN A 230 -10.94 -19.63 7.13
C ASN A 230 -12.38 -19.37 7.59
N THR A 231 -12.59 -19.26 8.91
CA THR A 231 -13.86 -18.86 9.52
C THR A 231 -13.83 -17.40 9.96
N PHE A 232 -15.01 -16.79 10.07
CA PHE A 232 -15.22 -15.43 10.59
C PHE A 232 -16.56 -15.37 11.35
N PRO A 233 -16.68 -14.67 12.49
CA PRO A 233 -15.65 -13.88 13.17
C PRO A 233 -14.63 -14.72 13.96
N HIS A 234 -14.96 -15.97 14.24
CA HIS A 234 -14.12 -16.90 15.00
C HIS A 234 -12.85 -17.29 14.23
N MET A 235 -11.79 -17.62 14.95
CA MET A 235 -10.58 -18.27 14.45
C MET A 235 -10.50 -19.66 15.12
N GLY A 236 -11.11 -20.64 14.46
CA GLY A 236 -11.29 -21.98 15.03
C GLY A 236 -12.51 -22.02 15.95
N LYS A 237 -12.34 -22.48 17.18
CA LYS A 237 -13.43 -22.61 18.17
C LYS A 237 -13.72 -21.31 18.95
N SER A 238 -12.80 -20.35 18.93
CA SER A 238 -12.85 -19.10 19.70
C SER A 238 -12.64 -17.88 18.81
N LEU A 239 -12.94 -16.68 19.31
CA LEU A 239 -12.68 -15.42 18.57
C LEU A 239 -11.18 -15.16 18.37
N ILE A 240 -10.36 -15.63 19.30
CA ILE A 240 -8.92 -15.46 19.33
C ILE A 240 -8.30 -16.86 19.45
N PRO A 241 -7.26 -17.21 18.64
CA PRO A 241 -6.52 -18.46 18.78
C PRO A 241 -5.88 -18.63 20.17
N PRO A 242 -5.57 -19.86 20.59
CA PRO A 242 -4.92 -20.09 21.89
C PRO A 242 -3.55 -19.40 21.96
N LYS A 243 -3.15 -18.98 23.16
CA LYS A 243 -1.87 -18.26 23.39
C LYS A 243 -0.65 -19.04 22.91
N SER A 244 -0.69 -20.38 22.98
CA SER A 244 0.36 -21.27 22.48
C SER A 244 0.60 -21.14 20.98
N GLU A 245 -0.45 -20.84 20.20
CA GLU A 245 -0.32 -20.57 18.78
C GLU A 245 0.07 -19.12 18.50
N LEU A 246 -0.36 -18.15 19.32
CA LEU A 246 -0.05 -16.74 19.11
C LEU A 246 1.39 -16.35 19.44
N PHE A 247 1.97 -17.00 20.45
CA PHE A 247 3.33 -16.75 20.94
C PHE A 247 4.12 -18.06 20.94
N SER A 248 4.21 -18.70 19.78
CA SER A 248 4.94 -19.95 19.63
C SER A 248 6.45 -19.70 19.68
N GLU A 249 7.15 -20.53 20.46
CA GLU A 249 8.61 -20.49 20.58
C GLU A 249 9.31 -20.84 19.26
N LYS A 250 8.61 -21.48 18.32
CA LYS A 250 9.11 -21.80 16.97
C LYS A 250 9.59 -20.55 16.20
N TYR A 251 9.01 -19.38 16.50
CA TYR A 251 9.35 -18.11 15.87
C TYR A 251 10.34 -17.29 16.70
N SER A 252 11.02 -17.89 17.68
CA SER A 252 12.10 -17.24 18.45
C SER A 252 13.42 -17.86 18.06
N TYR A 253 14.38 -17.04 17.63
CA TYR A 253 15.70 -17.52 17.18
C TYR A 253 16.80 -17.22 18.20
N ASN A 254 16.53 -16.32 19.16
CA ASN A 254 17.48 -16.04 20.23
C ASN A 254 17.31 -17.03 21.38
N THR A 255 18.42 -17.53 21.92
CA THR A 255 18.46 -18.43 23.09
C THR A 255 17.77 -17.81 24.31
N SER A 256 17.81 -16.49 24.46
CA SER A 256 17.14 -15.76 25.56
C SER A 256 15.63 -15.56 25.38
N LYS A 257 15.07 -15.96 24.22
CA LYS A 257 13.67 -15.77 23.82
C LYS A 257 13.17 -14.33 23.85
N SER A 258 14.08 -13.35 23.88
CA SER A 258 13.73 -11.92 23.93
C SER A 258 12.99 -11.43 22.68
N ASP A 259 13.10 -12.16 21.57
CA ASP A 259 12.51 -11.83 20.27
C ASP A 259 11.11 -12.44 20.04
N ILE A 260 10.61 -13.26 20.98
CA ILE A 260 9.35 -13.99 20.84
C ILE A 260 8.18 -13.07 20.48
N TRP A 261 8.12 -11.88 21.07
CA TRP A 261 6.97 -11.00 20.91
C TRP A 261 6.90 -10.38 19.52
N TRP A 262 7.97 -9.70 19.08
CA TRP A 262 7.96 -8.98 17.81
C TRP A 262 8.02 -9.93 16.61
N ARG A 263 8.71 -11.08 16.72
CA ARG A 263 8.74 -12.09 15.67
C ARG A 263 7.39 -12.74 15.49
N ASN A 264 6.71 -13.13 16.56
CA ASN A 264 5.36 -13.66 16.42
C ASN A 264 4.41 -12.61 15.81
N MET A 265 4.54 -11.33 16.13
CA MET A 265 3.70 -10.29 15.52
C MET A 265 3.89 -10.12 14.00
N LEU A 266 5.06 -10.48 13.45
CA LEU A 266 5.46 -10.20 12.06
C LEU A 266 5.74 -11.43 11.20
N GLU A 267 6.03 -12.58 11.81
CA GLU A 267 6.48 -13.82 11.17
C GLU A 267 5.56 -15.00 11.49
N ASN A 268 4.84 -15.00 12.62
CA ASN A 268 3.89 -16.05 12.93
C ASN A 268 2.60 -15.86 12.11
N PRO A 269 2.26 -16.77 11.18
CA PRO A 269 1.11 -16.63 10.32
C PRO A 269 -0.22 -16.49 11.08
N VAL A 270 -0.41 -17.20 12.19
CA VAL A 270 -1.64 -17.14 13.01
C VAL A 270 -1.83 -15.73 13.58
N THR A 271 -0.77 -15.23 14.20
CA THR A 271 -0.75 -13.92 14.86
C THR A 271 -0.88 -12.78 13.87
N VAL A 272 -0.18 -12.88 12.74
CA VAL A 272 -0.28 -11.92 11.64
C VAL A 272 -1.69 -11.87 11.06
N GLN A 273 -2.37 -13.02 10.93
CA GLN A 273 -3.77 -13.08 10.52
C GLN A 273 -4.70 -12.38 11.53
N LEU A 274 -4.53 -12.64 12.83
CA LEU A 274 -5.30 -12.00 13.90
C LEU A 274 -5.07 -10.48 13.90
N ASN A 275 -3.81 -10.03 13.84
CA ASN A 275 -3.43 -8.62 13.79
C ASN A 275 -4.14 -7.90 12.65
N HIS A 276 -4.17 -8.49 11.46
CA HIS A 276 -4.89 -7.92 10.32
C HIS A 276 -6.40 -7.81 10.58
N ARG A 277 -7.04 -8.84 11.15
CA ARG A 277 -8.48 -8.80 11.50
C ARG A 277 -8.79 -7.69 12.50
N ILE A 278 -7.96 -7.52 13.52
CA ILE A 278 -8.12 -6.46 14.54
C ILE A 278 -7.99 -5.07 13.90
N LEU A 279 -6.97 -4.87 13.07
CA LEU A 279 -6.73 -3.61 12.36
C LEU A 279 -7.87 -3.28 11.37
N ALA A 280 -8.34 -4.26 10.61
CA ALA A 280 -9.47 -4.11 9.69
C ALA A 280 -10.77 -3.78 10.43
N THR A 281 -11.05 -4.46 11.54
CA THR A 281 -12.24 -4.21 12.38
C THR A 281 -12.19 -2.82 13.01
N SER A 282 -11.03 -2.42 13.53
CA SER A 282 -10.81 -1.07 14.07
C SER A 282 -10.97 0.01 13.00
N THR A 283 -10.51 -0.25 11.77
CA THR A 283 -10.70 0.64 10.61
C THR A 283 -12.18 0.83 10.30
N PHE A 284 -12.96 -0.26 10.29
CA PHE A 284 -14.41 -0.19 10.08
C PHE A 284 -15.12 0.66 11.13
N PHE A 285 -14.86 0.40 12.42
CA PHE A 285 -15.49 1.16 13.50
C PHE A 285 -15.07 2.64 13.50
N LEU A 286 -13.78 2.94 13.32
CA LEU A 286 -13.33 4.33 13.25
C LEU A 286 -13.92 5.06 12.04
N THR A 287 -14.04 4.40 10.89
CA THR A 287 -14.73 4.96 9.70
C THR A 287 -16.21 5.25 10.01
N THR A 288 -16.88 4.34 10.70
CA THR A 288 -18.27 4.51 11.16
C THR A 288 -18.40 5.73 12.07
N ILE A 289 -17.49 5.89 13.05
CA ILE A 289 -17.47 7.04 13.95
C ILE A 289 -17.23 8.34 13.17
N VAL A 290 -16.27 8.36 12.24
CA VAL A 290 -16.02 9.52 11.35
C VAL A 290 -17.26 9.86 10.53
N PHE A 291 -17.93 8.86 9.97
CA PHE A 291 -19.15 9.03 9.19
C PHE A 291 -20.26 9.66 10.03
N LEU A 292 -20.60 9.06 11.18
CA LEU A 292 -21.65 9.56 12.07
C LEU A 292 -21.33 10.96 12.62
N TYR A 293 -20.07 11.18 13.02
CA TYR A 293 -19.61 12.49 13.51
C TYR A 293 -19.77 13.56 12.42
N SER A 294 -19.40 13.27 11.17
CA SER A 294 -19.54 14.20 10.05
C SER A 294 -21.00 14.56 9.73
N ARG A 295 -21.98 13.67 10.01
CA ARG A 295 -23.40 13.96 9.78
C ARG A 295 -23.92 15.05 10.70
N ARG A 296 -23.47 15.03 11.97
CA ARG A 296 -23.86 16.00 13.00
C ARG A 296 -23.30 17.41 12.77
N MET A 297 -22.30 17.57 11.91
CA MET A 297 -21.66 18.86 11.65
C MET A 297 -22.39 19.61 10.53
N THR A 298 -23.14 20.65 10.87
CA THR A 298 -23.88 21.51 9.91
C THR A 298 -22.93 22.36 9.06
N PHE A 299 -21.90 22.91 9.68
CA PHE A 299 -20.92 23.81 9.07
C PHE A 299 -20.03 23.17 7.99
N LEU A 300 -19.98 21.83 7.88
CA LEU A 300 -19.25 21.18 6.79
C LEU A 300 -19.77 21.57 5.40
N LYS A 301 -21.04 21.95 5.28
CA LYS A 301 -21.61 22.43 4.01
C LYS A 301 -20.96 23.75 3.54
N ILE A 302 -20.53 24.59 4.50
CA ILE A 302 -19.95 25.90 4.23
C ILE A 302 -18.44 25.75 3.96
N ALA A 303 -17.70 25.14 4.90
CA ALA A 303 -16.26 24.93 4.76
C ALA A 303 -15.86 24.00 3.60
N SER A 304 -16.62 22.91 3.36
CA SER A 304 -16.25 21.87 2.40
C SER A 304 -17.47 21.09 1.85
N PRO A 305 -18.22 21.67 0.90
CA PRO A 305 -19.55 21.17 0.49
C PRO A 305 -19.56 19.72 -0.02
N LYS A 306 -18.43 19.21 -0.53
CA LYS A 306 -18.32 17.82 -1.01
C LYS A 306 -17.86 16.81 0.05
N LEU A 307 -17.43 17.27 1.23
CA LEU A 307 -16.80 16.39 2.22
C LEU A 307 -17.75 15.31 2.74
N LYS A 308 -19.02 15.64 2.99
CA LYS A 308 -20.00 14.63 3.43
C LYS A 308 -20.19 13.53 2.39
N ASN A 309 -20.18 13.87 1.10
CA ASN A 309 -20.28 12.86 0.03
C ASN A 309 -19.01 12.00 -0.03
N ILE A 310 -17.82 12.62 0.09
CA ILE A 310 -16.54 11.89 0.15
C ILE A 310 -16.51 10.91 1.34
N ILE A 311 -16.98 11.33 2.51
CA ILE A 311 -17.06 10.47 3.71
C ILE A 311 -18.12 9.36 3.52
N SER A 312 -19.22 9.61 2.80
CA SER A 312 -20.17 8.56 2.41
C SER A 312 -19.52 7.52 1.48
N THR A 313 -18.79 7.99 0.46
CA THR A 313 -18.05 7.11 -0.46
C THR A 313 -17.02 6.29 0.29
N LEU A 314 -16.27 6.90 1.21
CA LEU A 314 -15.34 6.19 2.09
C LEU A 314 -16.06 5.08 2.87
N MET A 315 -17.18 5.39 3.53
CA MET A 315 -17.96 4.39 4.27
C MET A 315 -18.41 3.23 3.38
N ALA A 316 -18.94 3.52 2.18
CA ALA A 316 -19.35 2.50 1.21
C ALA A 316 -18.18 1.61 0.77
N THR A 317 -17.02 2.21 0.45
CA THR A 317 -15.82 1.45 0.07
C THR A 317 -15.27 0.59 1.21
N VAL A 318 -15.38 1.05 2.46
CA VAL A 318 -14.98 0.28 3.64
C VAL A 318 -15.94 -0.88 3.91
N PHE A 319 -17.25 -0.70 3.72
CA PHE A 319 -18.20 -1.83 3.75
C PHE A 319 -17.87 -2.87 2.67
N MET A 320 -17.60 -2.42 1.44
CA MET A 320 -17.18 -3.31 0.36
C MET A 320 -15.86 -4.03 0.70
N GLN A 321 -14.93 -3.34 1.37
CA GLN A 321 -13.67 -3.95 1.82
C GLN A 321 -13.91 -5.10 2.79
N VAL A 322 -14.83 -4.93 3.75
CA VAL A 322 -15.18 -5.98 4.71
C VAL A 322 -15.80 -7.17 4.01
N ILE A 323 -16.75 -6.95 3.09
CA ILE A 323 -17.38 -8.01 2.30
C ILE A 323 -16.31 -8.78 1.52
N LEU A 324 -15.49 -8.07 0.74
CA LEU A 324 -14.41 -8.68 -0.05
C LEU A 324 -13.40 -9.42 0.83
N GLY A 325 -13.06 -8.90 2.00
CA GLY A 325 -12.11 -9.51 2.93
C GLY A 325 -12.64 -10.81 3.51
N ILE A 326 -13.89 -10.82 3.98
CA ILE A 326 -14.56 -12.02 4.48
C ILE A 326 -14.75 -13.05 3.37
N SER A 327 -15.20 -12.64 2.17
CA SER A 327 -15.34 -13.56 1.04
C SER A 327 -14.00 -14.17 0.63
N THR A 328 -12.95 -13.35 0.56
CA THR A 328 -11.60 -13.83 0.26
C THR A 328 -11.13 -14.87 1.29
N LEU A 329 -11.44 -14.66 2.56
CA LEU A 329 -11.10 -15.58 3.64
C LEU A 329 -11.88 -16.90 3.53
N VAL A 330 -13.21 -16.84 3.41
CA VAL A 330 -14.10 -18.01 3.45
C VAL A 330 -13.91 -18.89 2.23
N TYR A 331 -13.68 -18.31 1.05
CA TYR A 331 -13.46 -19.06 -0.19
C TYR A 331 -12.01 -19.51 -0.41
N LEU A 332 -11.19 -19.54 0.65
CA LEU A 332 -9.79 -19.98 0.58
C LEU A 332 -8.95 -19.16 -0.40
N VAL A 333 -9.11 -17.84 -0.39
CA VAL A 333 -8.26 -16.89 -1.11
C VAL A 333 -8.29 -17.01 -2.65
N PRO A 334 -9.45 -17.01 -3.34
CA PRO A 334 -9.46 -17.04 -4.80
C PRO A 334 -8.78 -15.78 -5.38
N ILE A 335 -7.92 -15.95 -6.39
CA ILE A 335 -7.15 -14.85 -7.00
C ILE A 335 -8.02 -13.65 -7.38
N PRO A 336 -9.20 -13.82 -8.03
CA PRO A 336 -10.05 -12.67 -8.36
C PRO A 336 -10.56 -11.91 -7.13
N LEU A 337 -10.96 -12.62 -6.07
CA LEU A 337 -11.42 -12.01 -4.82
C LEU A 337 -10.28 -11.31 -4.07
N ALA A 338 -9.13 -11.96 -3.97
CA ALA A 338 -7.93 -11.37 -3.36
C ALA A 338 -7.50 -10.09 -4.10
N THR A 339 -7.51 -10.11 -5.44
CA THR A 339 -7.18 -8.96 -6.28
C THR A 339 -8.22 -7.85 -6.14
N ALA A 340 -9.50 -8.19 -6.10
CA ALA A 340 -10.57 -7.22 -5.86
C ALA A 340 -10.46 -6.57 -4.47
N HIS A 341 -10.17 -7.36 -3.43
CA HIS A 341 -9.94 -6.88 -2.07
C HIS A 341 -8.73 -5.93 -1.99
N GLN A 342 -7.62 -6.25 -2.68
CA GLN A 342 -6.46 -5.37 -2.77
C GLN A 342 -6.76 -4.08 -3.53
N THR A 343 -7.47 -4.18 -4.66
CA THR A 343 -7.86 -3.02 -5.48
C THR A 343 -8.77 -2.08 -4.70
N ASN A 344 -9.78 -2.62 -3.99
CA ASN A 344 -10.68 -1.81 -3.17
C ASN A 344 -9.95 -1.18 -1.98
N SER A 345 -8.90 -1.80 -1.43
CA SER A 345 -8.08 -1.17 -0.38
C SER A 345 -7.40 0.11 -0.85
N LEU A 346 -6.98 0.16 -2.12
CA LEU A 346 -6.43 1.38 -2.73
C LEU A 346 -7.51 2.45 -2.92
N ILE A 347 -8.75 2.06 -3.24
CA ILE A 347 -9.90 2.98 -3.31
C ILE A 347 -10.24 3.55 -1.93
N VAL A 348 -10.21 2.72 -0.87
CA VAL A 348 -10.36 3.17 0.52
C VAL A 348 -9.27 4.19 0.86
N LEU A 349 -7.99 3.87 0.61
CA LEU A 349 -6.86 4.78 0.82
C LEU A 349 -7.06 6.11 0.07
N THR A 350 -7.45 6.04 -1.20
CA THR A 350 -7.69 7.23 -2.03
C THR A 350 -8.80 8.10 -1.45
N SER A 351 -9.89 7.49 -1.01
CA SER A 351 -11.04 8.19 -0.43
C SER A 351 -10.68 8.91 0.87
N ILE A 352 -9.90 8.26 1.75
CA ILE A 352 -9.47 8.87 3.03
C ILE A 352 -8.42 9.97 2.82
N ILE A 353 -7.54 9.85 1.83
CA ILE A 353 -6.58 10.90 1.45
C ILE A 353 -7.31 12.12 0.89
N ILE A 354 -8.31 11.92 0.02
CA ILE A 354 -9.15 13.02 -0.48
C ILE A 354 -9.88 13.69 0.68
N ALA A 355 -10.47 12.93 1.61
CA ALA A 355 -11.13 13.48 2.79
C ALA A 355 -10.14 14.32 3.64
N GLY A 356 -8.96 13.78 3.93
CA GLY A 356 -7.91 14.47 4.68
C GLY A 356 -7.43 15.75 4.01
N ASN A 357 -7.26 15.74 2.68
CA ASN A 357 -6.85 16.93 1.93
C ASN A 357 -7.90 18.05 2.00
N ARG A 358 -9.19 17.69 1.95
CA ARG A 358 -10.31 18.64 2.10
C ARG A 358 -10.43 19.22 3.50
N LEU A 359 -9.83 18.57 4.50
CA LEU A 359 -9.72 19.05 5.87
C LEU A 359 -8.48 19.92 6.12
N CYS A 360 -7.64 20.14 5.10
CA CYS A 360 -6.40 20.92 5.23
C CYS A 360 -6.43 22.18 4.37
N ILE A 361 -6.01 23.30 4.97
CA ILE A 361 -5.77 24.57 4.27
C ILE A 361 -4.40 24.51 3.61
N PRO A 362 -4.24 24.94 2.35
CA PRO A 362 -2.92 25.04 1.74
C PRO A 362 -2.01 26.02 2.50
N LYS A 363 -0.83 25.55 2.93
CA LYS A 363 0.12 26.33 3.74
C LYS A 363 0.61 27.60 3.05
N TYR A 364 0.69 27.60 1.72
CA TYR A 364 1.11 28.77 0.94
C TYR A 364 0.15 29.95 1.11
N PHE A 365 -1.17 29.68 1.15
CA PHE A 365 -2.19 30.69 1.38
C PHE A 365 -2.16 31.25 2.79
N LEU A 366 -1.91 30.40 3.79
CA LEU A 366 -1.76 30.85 5.19
C LEU A 366 -0.64 31.89 5.33
N LYS A 367 0.49 31.71 4.64
CA LYS A 367 1.61 32.68 4.71
C LYS A 367 1.32 34.04 4.07
N LYS A 368 0.39 34.10 3.10
CA LYS A 368 0.03 35.34 2.38
C LYS A 368 -1.29 35.96 2.84
N CYS A 369 -2.03 35.31 3.73
CA CYS A 369 -3.25 35.85 4.30
C CYS A 369 -2.92 36.80 5.47
N PRO A 370 -3.30 38.09 5.41
CA PRO A 370 -2.94 39.08 6.43
C PRO A 370 -3.36 38.66 7.84
N ILE A 371 -4.54 38.04 7.97
CA ILE A 371 -5.12 37.64 9.26
C ILE A 371 -4.41 36.40 9.85
N TYR A 372 -3.91 35.47 9.03
CA TYR A 372 -3.13 34.35 9.58
C TYR A 372 -1.82 34.82 10.18
N GLN A 373 -1.20 35.87 9.62
CA GLN A 373 -0.02 36.48 10.23
C GLN A 373 -0.37 37.04 11.61
N VAL A 374 -1.51 37.73 11.75
CA VAL A 374 -2.03 38.25 13.03
C VAL A 374 -2.32 37.14 14.04
N ILE A 375 -3.09 36.11 13.66
CA ILE A 375 -3.45 34.98 14.56
C ILE A 375 -2.22 34.12 14.92
N SER A 376 -1.26 33.97 14.01
CA SER A 376 -0.03 33.21 14.31
C SER A 376 0.89 33.97 15.27
N ASN A 377 0.84 35.30 15.24
CA ASN A 377 1.61 36.15 16.14
C ASN A 377 0.95 36.22 17.52
N SER A 378 -0.38 36.25 17.62
CA SER A 378 -1.09 36.26 18.91
C SER A 378 -1.02 34.93 19.69
N ASN A 379 -0.73 33.81 19.02
CA ASN A 379 -0.55 32.50 19.67
C ASN A 379 0.92 32.20 20.03
N LYS A 380 1.84 33.13 19.72
CA LYS A 380 3.27 33.03 20.07
C LYS A 380 3.67 33.95 21.22
N THR A 381 2.84 34.91 21.55
CA THR A 381 2.83 35.68 22.80
C THR A 381 1.95 34.95 23.81
#